data_AF-A0A3N9VGQ2-F1
#
_entry.id   AF-A0A3N9VGQ2-F1
#
_cell.length_a   1.000
_cell.length_b   1.000
_cell.length_c   1.000
_cell.angle_alpha   90.00
_cell.angle_beta   90.00
_cell.angle_gamma   90.00
#
_symmetry.space_group_name_H-M   'P 1'
#
loop_
_entity.id
_entity.type
_entity.pdbx_description
1 polymer ?
#
loop_
_entity_poly.entity_id
_entity_poly.type
_entity_poly.pdbx_seq_one_letter_code
_entity_poly.pdbx_strand_id
1 'polypeptide(L)'
;MAEKRKPTYDLDAFKATFAAVDRLAVTGTALRTAAALGFGRAEIVSTIQTMQRSHFYKSMTTYADSRLWQDIYHVPSPAGVLYVKFTADAITEFLLLSFKERGNE
;
A
#
# COMPACT_ATOMS: atom_id res chain seq x y z
N MET A 1 -15.26 10.08 -10.01
CA MET A 1 -13.95 9.42 -9.85
C MET A 1 -13.82 8.39 -10.95
N ALA A 2 -12.66 8.29 -11.58
CA ALA A 2 -12.38 7.25 -12.56
C ALA A 2 -11.64 6.08 -11.88
N GLU A 3 -11.90 4.86 -12.32
CA GLU A 3 -11.16 3.68 -11.90
C GLU A 3 -10.71 2.86 -13.10
N LYS A 4 -9.61 2.13 -12.94
CA LYS A 4 -9.08 1.23 -13.96
C LYS A 4 -8.41 0.01 -13.34
N ARG A 5 -8.36 -1.07 -14.12
CA ARG A 5 -7.74 -2.36 -13.77
C ARG A 5 -6.30 -2.51 -14.25
N LYS A 6 -5.60 -1.39 -14.44
CA LYS A 6 -4.17 -1.35 -14.75
C LYS A 6 -3.49 -0.39 -13.77
N PRO A 7 -2.34 -0.77 -13.18
CA PRO A 7 -1.60 0.14 -12.32
C PRO A 7 -1.21 1.40 -13.08
N THR A 8 -1.26 2.54 -12.39
CA THR A 8 -0.79 3.81 -12.93
C THR A 8 0.71 3.93 -12.78
N TYR A 9 1.25 3.46 -11.67
CA TYR A 9 2.66 3.57 -11.34
C TYR A 9 3.39 2.26 -11.59
N ASP A 10 4.67 2.37 -11.91
CA ASP A 10 5.54 1.20 -11.98
C ASP A 10 5.84 0.70 -10.56
N LEU A 11 5.49 -0.55 -10.28
CA LEU A 11 5.64 -1.12 -8.95
C LEU A 11 7.10 -1.28 -8.55
N ASP A 12 7.98 -1.66 -9.48
CA ASP A 12 9.40 -1.85 -9.18
C ASP A 12 10.09 -0.51 -8.92
N ALA A 13 9.74 0.53 -9.67
CA ALA A 13 10.18 1.90 -9.39
C ALA A 13 9.68 2.37 -8.01
N PHE A 14 8.41 2.12 -7.66
CA PHE A 14 7.87 2.44 -6.35
C PHE A 14 8.64 1.73 -5.22
N LYS A 15 8.91 0.42 -5.38
CA LYS A 15 9.71 -0.36 -4.43
C LYS A 15 11.12 0.18 -4.27
N ALA A 16 11.76 0.57 -5.38
CA ALA A 16 13.10 1.14 -5.38
C ALA A 16 13.16 2.51 -4.67
N THR A 17 12.16 3.37 -4.89
CA THR A 17 12.06 4.67 -4.21
C THR A 17 11.94 4.50 -2.70
N PHE A 18 11.12 3.54 -2.25
CA PHE A 18 10.85 3.28 -0.84
C PHE A 18 11.62 2.06 -0.29
N ALA A 19 12.85 1.86 -0.76
CA ALA A 19 13.73 0.77 -0.31
C ALA A 19 14.35 1.00 1.08
N ALA A 20 14.30 2.23 1.60
CA ALA A 20 14.91 2.61 2.88
C ALA A 20 13.95 3.46 3.72
N VAL A 21 14.08 3.37 5.04
CA VAL A 21 13.20 4.04 6.00
C VAL A 21 13.30 5.57 5.92
N ASP A 22 14.48 6.10 5.62
CA ASP A 22 14.72 7.54 5.44
C ASP A 22 14.01 8.12 4.19
N ARG A 23 13.77 7.27 3.19
CA ARG A 23 13.06 7.64 1.96
C ARG A 23 11.57 7.42 2.02
N LEU A 24 11.07 6.75 3.06
CA LEU A 24 9.66 6.42 3.21
C LEU A 24 8.82 7.69 3.37
N ALA A 25 8.06 8.02 2.33
CA ALA A 25 7.02 9.02 2.40
C ALA A 25 5.67 8.34 2.70
N VAL A 26 5.15 8.59 3.89
CA VAL A 26 3.88 8.03 4.36
C VAL A 26 3.08 9.13 5.06
N THR A 27 1.78 9.22 4.77
CA THR A 27 0.93 10.21 5.43
C THR A 27 0.83 9.92 6.92
N GLY A 28 0.62 10.96 7.74
CA GLY A 28 0.46 10.78 9.18
C GLY A 28 -0.69 9.85 9.56
N THR A 29 -1.77 9.84 8.78
CA THR A 29 -2.89 8.90 8.98
C THR A 29 -2.48 7.47 8.69
N ALA A 30 -1.86 7.20 7.53
CA ALA A 30 -1.38 5.86 7.19
C ALA A 30 -0.34 5.33 8.18
N LEU A 31 0.55 6.20 8.68
CA LEU A 31 1.52 5.81 9.71
C LEU A 31 0.85 5.44 11.03
N ARG A 32 -0.17 6.20 11.46
CA ARG A 32 -0.92 5.88 12.69
C ARG A 32 -1.71 4.58 12.55
N THR A 33 -2.34 4.35 11.41
CA THR A 33 -3.10 3.11 11.18
C THR A 33 -2.19 1.90 11.07
N ALA A 34 -1.02 2.03 10.43
CA ALA A 34 0.01 1.00 10.45
C ALA A 34 0.52 0.72 11.87
N ALA A 35 0.81 1.77 12.65
CA ALA A 35 1.28 1.62 14.03
C ALA A 35 0.27 0.92 14.93
N ALA A 36 -1.03 1.17 14.74
CA ALA A 36 -2.10 0.47 15.47
C ALA A 36 -2.15 -1.04 15.18
N LEU A 37 -1.57 -1.48 14.05
CA LEU A 37 -1.42 -2.87 13.65
C LEU A 37 -0.05 -3.47 14.05
N GLY A 38 0.79 -2.70 14.75
CA GLY A 38 2.15 -3.09 15.11
C GLY A 38 3.18 -2.90 13.98
N PHE A 39 2.86 -2.13 12.93
CA PHE A 39 3.78 -1.84 11.84
C PHE A 39 4.46 -0.49 12.06
N GLY A 40 5.74 -0.51 12.40
CA GLY A 40 6.63 0.64 12.30
C GLY A 40 7.03 0.98 10.86
N ARG A 41 7.85 2.02 10.70
CA ARG A 41 8.33 2.44 9.37
C ARG A 41 9.15 1.35 8.67
N ALA A 42 9.94 0.58 9.41
CA ALA A 42 10.75 -0.50 8.85
C ALA A 42 9.86 -1.64 8.32
N GLU A 43 8.78 -1.95 9.02
CA GLU A 43 7.79 -2.97 8.68
C GLU A 43 6.93 -2.55 7.49
N ILE A 44 6.61 -1.25 7.39
CA ILE A 44 6.00 -0.68 6.18
C ILE A 44 6.94 -0.85 4.99
N VAL A 45 8.21 -0.45 5.11
CA VAL A 45 9.21 -0.63 4.04
C VAL A 45 9.33 -2.10 3.64
N SER A 46 9.46 -3.00 4.61
CA SER A 46 9.50 -4.44 4.36
C SER A 46 8.26 -4.93 3.60
N THR A 47 7.07 -4.47 3.98
CA THR A 47 5.81 -4.80 3.30
C THR A 47 5.81 -4.29 1.85
N ILE A 48 6.33 -3.08 1.58
CA ILE A 48 6.48 -2.58 0.21
C ILE A 48 7.37 -3.52 -0.61
N GLN A 49 8.47 -3.99 -0.03
CA GLN A 49 9.39 -4.88 -0.73
C GLN A 49 8.78 -6.25 -1.09
N THR A 50 7.78 -6.72 -0.33
CA THR A 50 7.05 -7.96 -0.64
C THR A 50 5.92 -7.76 -1.65
N MET A 51 5.61 -6.53 -2.07
CA MET A 51 4.57 -6.26 -3.05
C MET A 51 4.90 -6.90 -4.40
N GLN A 52 3.87 -7.48 -5.00
CA GLN A 52 3.90 -8.12 -6.30
C GLN A 52 2.82 -7.54 -7.19
N ARG A 53 3.02 -7.63 -8.52
CA ARG A 53 2.03 -7.16 -9.49
C ARG A 53 0.68 -7.87 -9.37
N SER A 54 0.67 -9.13 -8.94
CA SER A 54 -0.55 -9.91 -8.67
C SER A 54 -1.39 -9.38 -7.50
N HIS A 55 -0.79 -8.60 -6.60
CA HIS A 55 -1.50 -7.97 -5.47
C HIS A 55 -2.29 -6.73 -5.92
N PHE A 56 -2.09 -6.26 -7.15
CA PHE A 56 -2.80 -5.09 -7.66
C PHE A 56 -4.30 -5.32 -7.67
N TYR A 57 -5.04 -4.45 -6.99
CA TYR A 57 -6.49 -4.49 -6.96
C TYR A 57 -7.08 -3.57 -8.03
N LYS A 58 -6.79 -2.27 -7.91
CA LYS A 58 -7.24 -1.26 -8.87
C LYS A 58 -6.45 0.04 -8.73
N SER A 59 -6.62 0.90 -9.71
CA SER A 59 -6.16 2.29 -9.65
C SER A 59 -7.37 3.21 -9.73
N MET A 60 -7.41 4.25 -8.91
CA MET A 60 -8.53 5.21 -8.91
C MET A 60 -8.06 6.63 -8.66
N THR A 61 -8.80 7.60 -9.20
CA THR A 61 -8.56 9.03 -8.93
C THR A 61 -9.16 9.45 -7.59
N THR A 62 -8.65 10.53 -7.01
CA THR A 62 -9.31 11.17 -5.86
C THR A 62 -10.56 11.95 -6.31
N TYR A 63 -11.45 12.30 -5.37
CA TYR A 63 -12.56 13.21 -5.65
C TYR A 63 -12.07 14.66 -5.84
N ALA A 64 -11.04 15.05 -5.10
CA ALA A 64 -10.49 16.40 -5.10
C ALA A 64 -9.67 16.72 -6.35
N ASP A 65 -9.00 15.72 -6.93
CA ASP A 65 -8.20 15.86 -8.13
C ASP A 65 -8.29 14.59 -8.99
N SER A 66 -8.83 14.75 -10.20
CA SER A 66 -9.00 13.69 -11.20
C SER A 66 -7.72 13.35 -11.96
N ARG A 67 -6.64 14.14 -11.80
CA ARG A 67 -5.31 13.87 -12.35
C ARG A 67 -4.47 13.01 -11.42
N LEU A 68 -4.76 13.04 -10.12
CA LEU A 68 -4.03 12.26 -9.12
C LEU A 68 -4.60 10.85 -9.01
N TRP A 69 -3.84 9.89 -9.51
CA TRP A 69 -4.16 8.46 -9.40
C TRP A 69 -3.59 7.87 -8.12
N GLN A 70 -4.32 6.92 -7.55
CA GLN A 70 -3.90 6.11 -6.43
C GLN A 70 -3.98 4.65 -6.82
N ASP A 71 -2.85 3.97 -6.74
CA ASP A 71 -2.82 2.52 -6.93
C ASP A 71 -3.11 1.84 -5.59
N ILE A 72 -3.94 0.80 -5.65
CA ILE A 72 -4.41 0.05 -4.50
C ILE A 72 -3.97 -1.40 -4.67
N TYR A 73 -3.35 -1.93 -3.64
CA TYR A 73 -2.86 -3.30 -3.57
C TYR A 73 -3.39 -4.01 -2.34
N HIS A 74 -3.66 -5.31 -2.49
CA HIS A 74 -3.99 -6.22 -1.40
C HIS A 74 -2.76 -7.10 -1.10
N VAL A 75 -2.01 -6.72 -0.08
CA VAL A 75 -0.68 -7.30 0.20
C VAL A 75 -0.80 -8.31 1.35
N PRO A 76 -0.47 -9.59 1.13
CA PRO A 76 -0.42 -10.57 2.22
C PRO A 76 0.66 -10.19 3.25
N SER A 77 0.31 -10.29 4.53
CA SER A 77 1.22 -10.06 5.66
C SER A 77 0.95 -11.07 6.78
N PRO A 78 1.86 -11.20 7.77
CA PRO A 78 1.62 -12.04 8.95
C PRO A 78 0.37 -11.66 9.74
N ALA A 79 -0.06 -10.40 9.69
CA ALA A 79 -1.27 -9.91 10.37
C ALA A 79 -2.57 -10.15 9.58
N GLY A 80 -2.47 -10.59 8.32
CA GLY A 80 -3.59 -10.72 7.38
C GLY A 80 -3.34 -9.93 6.10
N VAL A 81 -4.40 -9.68 5.32
CA VAL A 81 -4.28 -8.97 4.03
C VAL A 81 -4.37 -7.47 4.24
N LEU A 82 -3.33 -6.75 3.84
CA LEU A 82 -3.22 -5.30 3.96
C LEU A 82 -3.77 -4.61 2.72
N TYR A 83 -4.61 -3.60 2.92
CA TYR A 83 -4.92 -2.57 1.93
C TYR A 83 -3.82 -1.51 1.93
N VAL A 84 -3.07 -1.47 0.85
CA VAL A 84 -2.02 -0.46 0.64
C VAL A 84 -2.44 0.44 -0.51
N LYS A 85 -2.61 1.73 -0.23
CA LYS A 85 -2.94 2.77 -1.22
C LYS A 85 -1.80 3.77 -1.29
N PHE A 86 -1.34 4.06 -2.51
CA PHE A 86 -0.26 5.00 -2.72
C PHE A 86 -0.42 5.82 -4.01
N THR A 87 0.21 6.99 -4.01
CA THR A 87 0.49 7.81 -5.20
C THR A 87 1.97 7.65 -5.58
N ALA A 88 2.43 8.31 -6.64
CA ALA A 88 3.85 8.26 -7.05
C ALA A 88 4.82 8.54 -5.89
N ASP A 89 4.46 9.47 -5.01
CA ASP A 89 5.39 10.04 -4.03
C ASP A 89 5.08 9.65 -2.59
N ALA A 90 3.97 8.97 -2.28
CA ALA A 90 3.63 8.66 -0.90
C ALA A 90 2.62 7.51 -0.73
N ILE A 91 2.72 6.82 0.42
CA ILE A 91 1.67 5.95 0.92
C ILE A 91 0.58 6.79 1.59
N THR A 92 -0.63 6.68 1.08
CA THR A 92 -1.79 7.44 1.57
C THR A 92 -2.66 6.62 2.52
N GLU A 93 -2.64 5.29 2.42
CA GLU A 93 -3.43 4.41 3.30
C GLU A 93 -2.75 3.06 3.50
N PHE A 94 -2.76 2.59 4.74
CA PHE A 94 -2.20 1.30 5.15
C PHE A 94 -3.12 0.70 6.21
N LEU A 95 -3.98 -0.21 5.80
CA LEU A 95 -5.05 -0.77 6.63
C LEU A 95 -5.06 -2.29 6.55
N LEU A 96 -5.56 -2.96 7.58
CA LEU A 96 -5.85 -4.38 7.52
C LEU A 96 -7.28 -4.56 6.96
N LEU A 97 -7.43 -5.27 5.84
CA LEU A 97 -8.75 -5.55 5.26
C LEU A 97 -9.49 -6.65 6.01
N SER A 98 -8.75 -7.67 6.43
CA SER A 98 -9.32 -8.82 7.11
C SER A 98 -8.24 -9.64 7.79
N PHE A 99 -8.59 -10.24 8.93
CA PHE A 99 -7.88 -11.38 9.46
C PHE A 99 -8.12 -12.54 8.50
N LYS A 100 -7.11 -12.93 7.74
CA LYS A 100 -7.13 -14.29 7.22
C LYS A 100 -6.75 -15.15 8.42
N GLU A 101 -7.74 -15.67 9.15
CA GLU A 101 -7.49 -16.84 9.99
C GLU A 101 -6.77 -17.83 9.09
N ARG A 102 -5.57 -18.26 9.49
CA ARG A 102 -4.98 -19.48 8.92
C ARG A 102 -5.90 -20.62 9.36
N GLY A 103 -7.02 -20.77 8.65
CA GLY A 103 -7.80 -21.99 8.63
C GLY A 103 -6.87 -23.08 8.16
N ASN A 104 -6.53 -23.93 9.11
CA ASN A 104 -5.78 -25.16 8.96
C ASN A 104 -6.55 -26.11 8.02
N GLU A 105 -6.03 -26.34 6.80
CA GLU A 105 -6.02 -27.65 6.11
C GLU A 105 -5.01 -27.63 4.95
#